data_AF-A0A941GEJ2-F1
#
_entry.id   AF-A0A941GEJ2-F1
#
_cell.length_a   1.000
_cell.length_b   1.000
_cell.length_c   1.000
_cell.angle_alpha   90.00
_cell.angle_beta   90.00
_cell.angle_gamma   90.00
#
_symmetry.space_group_name_H-M   'P 1'
#
loop_
_entity.id
_entity.type
_entity.pdbx_description
1 polymer ?
#
loop_
_entity_poly.entity_id
_entity_poly.type
_entity_poly.pdbx_seq_one_letter_code
_entity_poly.pdbx_strand_id
1 'polypeptide(L)' 'MEVFVARQPLFNRMEEVYGYELLYRDNNINSFPNVDGDQATTDLIIPEIFIAL' A
#
# COMPACT_ATOMS: atom_id res chain seq x y z
N MET A 1 3.36 0.20 16.05
CA MET A 1 2.66 0.91 14.96
C MET A 1 2.13 -0.17 14.04
N GLU A 2 0.82 -0.35 13.99
CA GLU A 2 0.22 -1.30 13.04
C GLU A 2 0.13 -0.57 11.70
N VAL A 3 0.88 -1.04 10.70
CA VAL A 3 0.83 -0.50 9.34
C VAL A 3 -0.24 -1.29 8.58
N PHE A 4 -1.27 -0.60 8.08
CA PHE A 4 -2.29 -1.21 7.24
C PHE A 4 -1.97 -0.92 5.77
N VAL A 5 -1.64 -1.96 5.01
CA VAL A 5 -1.36 -1.84 3.57
C VAL A 5 -2.51 -2.48 2.80
N ALA A 6 -3.17 -1.69 1.96
CA ALA A 6 -4.12 -2.22 0.98
C ALA A 6 -3.39 -2.52 -0.33
N ARG A 7 -3.78 -3.60 -1.01
CA ARG A 7 -3.21 -4.04 -2.29
C ARG A 7 -4.30 -3.98 -3.35
N GLN A 8 -4.08 -3.18 -4.39
CA GLN A 8 -4.99 -3.08 -5.52
C GLN A 8 -4.39 -3.82 -6.72
N PRO A 9 -5.02 -4.90 -7.22
CA PRO A 9 -4.52 -5.62 -8.39
C PRO A 9 -4.64 -4.76 -9.64
N LEU A 10 -3.58 -4.78 -10.46
CA LEU A 10 -3.56 -4.20 -11.79
C LEU A 10 -3.69 -5.33 -12.81
N PHE A 11 -4.72 -5.24 -13.65
CA PHE A 11 -5.04 -6.24 -14.66
C PHE A 11 -4.54 -5.82 -16.04
N ASN A 12 -4.01 -6.76 -16.81
CA ASN A 12 -3.66 -6.54 -18.20
C ASN A 12 -4.92 -6.62 -19.09
N ARG A 13 -4.76 -6.41 -20.40
CA ARG A 13 -5.90 -6.49 -21.36
C ARG A 13 -6.54 -7.87 -21.47
N MET A 14 -5.89 -8.90 -20.91
CA MET A 14 -6.37 -10.28 -20.84
C MET A 14 -6.98 -10.61 -19.47
N GLU A 15 -7.21 -9.59 -18.62
CA GLU A 15 -7.72 -9.75 -17.25
C GLU A 15 -6.81 -10.54 -16.30
N GLU A 16 -5.52 -10.65 -16.64
CA GLU A 16 -4.52 -11.29 -15.80
C GLU A 16 -3.87 -10.25 -14.88
N VAL A 17 -3.63 -10.62 -13.62
CA VAL A 17 -2.92 -9.76 -12.67
C VAL A 17 -1.45 -9.66 -13.10
N TYR A 18 -0.99 -8.45 -13.41
CA TYR A 18 0.41 -8.20 -13.80
C TYR A 18 1.18 -7.40 -12.74
N GLY A 19 0.50 -6.88 -11.73
CA GLY A 19 1.11 -6.12 -10.65
C GLY A 19 0.10 -5.73 -9.58
N TYR A 20 0.60 -5.08 -8.53
CA TYR A 20 -0.21 -4.51 -7.47
C TYR A 20 0.23 -3.08 -7.19
N GLU A 21 -0.73 -2.18 -7.06
CA GLU A 21 -0.52 -0.88 -6.44
C GLU A 21 -0.69 -1.03 -4.92
N LEU A 22 0.24 -0.46 -4.17
CA LEU A 22 0.22 -0.47 -2.72
C LEU A 22 -0.32 0.86 -2.22
N LEU A 23 -1.34 0.79 -1.35
CA LEU A 23 -2.03 1.96 -0.83
C LEU A 23 -1.81 2.02 0.68
N TYR A 24 -1.23 3.13 1.14
CA TYR A 24 -1.03 3.40 2.56
C TYR A 24 -2.38 3.63 3.25
N ARG A 25 -2.57 3.00 4.41
CA ARG A 25 -3.67 3.30 5.33
C ARG A 25 -3.13 3.47 6.74
N ASP A 26 -3.60 4.52 7.42
CA ASP A 26 -3.26 4.79 8.82
C ASP A 26 -4.24 4.13 9.81
N ASN A 27 -5.45 3.77 9.36
CA ASN A 27 -6.51 3.17 10.17
C ASN A 27 -7.62 2.49 9.30
N ASN A 28 -8.64 1.92 9.95
CA ASN A 28 -9.81 1.31 9.30
C ASN A 28 -10.86 2.35 8.82
N ILE A 29 -10.61 3.65 8.99
CA ILE A 29 -11.50 4.71 8.54
C ILE A 29 -11.19 4.96 7.08
N ASN A 30 -12.22 4.94 6.23
CA ASN A 30 -12.06 5.20 4.80
C ASN A 30 -11.96 6.71 4.53
N SER A 31 -10.95 7.35 5.11
CA SER A 31 -10.62 8.76 4.94
C SER A 31 -9.19 8.87 4.45
N PHE A 32 -8.90 9.89 3.65
CA PHE A 32 -7.52 10.25 3.38
C PHE A 32 -6.88 10.72 4.70
N PRO A 33 -5.80 10.08 5.15
CA PRO A 33 -5.13 10.51 6.37
C PRO A 33 -4.41 11.84 6.13
N ASN A 34 -4.50 12.76 7.08
CA ASN A 34 -3.74 14.01 7.04
C ASN A 34 -2.30 13.76 7.48
N VAL A 35 -1.57 13.00 6.66
CA VAL A 35 -0.18 12.57 6.88
C VAL A 35 0.70 13.09 5.76
N ASP A 36 1.98 13.30 6.08
CA ASP A 36 3.00 13.64 5.09
C ASP A 36 3.22 12.48 4.10
N GLY A 37 3.34 12.80 2.81
CA GLY A 37 3.45 11.81 1.74
C GLY A 37 4.75 11.02 1.76
N ASP A 38 5.85 11.64 2.19
CA ASP A 38 7.15 10.96 2.29
C ASP A 38 7.15 10.00 3.48
N GLN A 39 6.53 10.41 4.59
CA GLN A 39 6.32 9.55 5.75
C GLN A 39 5.44 8.33 5.41
N ALA A 40 4.31 8.55 4.75
CA ALA A 40 3.41 7.48 4.32
C ALA A 40 4.10 6.46 3.39
N THR A 41 4.93 6.96 2.46
CA THR A 41 5.69 6.11 1.54
C THR A 41 6.75 5.29 2.27
N THR A 42 7.46 5.90 3.21
CA THR A 42 8.49 5.23 4.02
C THR A 42 7.87 4.12 4.89
N ASP A 43 6.75 4.43 5.54
CA ASP A 43 6.01 3.48 6.37
C ASP A 43 5.40 2.33 5.56
N LEU A 44 5.15 2.53 4.26
CA LEU A 44 4.65 1.48 3.36
C LEU A 44 5.78 0.62 2.79
N ILE A 45 6.89 1.22 2.38
CA ILE A 45 8.01 0.51 1.73
C ILE A 45 8.81 -0.33 2.72
N ILE A 46 9.10 0.18 3.92
CA ILE A 46 9.95 -0.53 4.90
C ILE A 46 9.36 -1.91 5.28
N PRO A 47 8.06 -2.03 5.64
CA PRO A 47 7.46 -3.32 5.96
C PRO A 47 7.37 -4.27 4.77
N GLU A 48 7.03 -3.77 3.58
CA GLU A 48 6.91 -4.62 2.37
C GLU A 48 8.27 -5.17 1.92
N ILE A 49 9.37 -4.40 2.05
CA ILE A 49 10.73 -4.92 1.83
C ILE A 49 11.07 -6.04 2.82
N PHE A 50 10.66 -5.90 4.09
CA PHE A 50 10.97 -6.89 5.13
C PHE A 50 10.14 -8.18 5.01
N ILE A 51 8.92 -8.10 4.46
CA ILE A 51 8.05 -9.27 4.22
C ILE A 51 8.41 -9.98 2.90
N ALA A 52 9.02 -9.28 1.95
CA ALA A 52 9.45 -9.84 0.67
C ALA A 52 10.82 -10.56 0.71
N LEU A 53 11.55 -10.49 1.84
CA LEU A 53 12.82 -11.19 2.10
C LEU A 53 12.61 -12.42 2.98
#